data_AF-A0A1X9MIB1-F1
#
_entry.id   AF-A0A1X9MIB1-F1
#
_cell.length_a   1.000
_cell.length_b   1.000
_cell.length_c   1.000
_cell.angle_alpha   90.00
_cell.angle_beta   90.00
_cell.angle_gamma   90.00
#
_symmetry.space_group_name_H-M   'P 1'
#
loop_
_entity.id
_entity.type
_entity.pdbx_description
1 polymer ?
#
loop_
_entity_poly.entity_id
_entity_poly.type
_entity_poly.pdbx_seq_one_letter_code
_entity_poly.pdbx_strand_id
1 'polypeptide(L)'
;MNKKEESNIIEQLKREHSKITPRDQFVRELEETLVKRFSKRNKNKLSLPAFALIFSTLIFSMLVFNLGSLNEGTSALNSDNPQVYIYHTHNTESFLPDLNVDDGRLAFDEEINITLVGQHLSNQLEGKNIRTIHDNTDFVALLQKQNLEFRQAYELSKINVERALEAHDSLKMVFDIHRDSTSSIVTTTTINNQEVAKLLFVVSRNHDGFEENLKFAELIHKQLEEKYPGLSREF
;
A
#
# COMPACT_ATOMS: atom_id res chain seq x y z
N MET A 1 -30.89 26.72 -13.68
CA MET A 1 -30.64 25.33 -14.12
C MET A 1 -29.30 24.91 -13.54
N ASN A 2 -29.25 23.78 -12.86
CA ASN A 2 -28.04 23.29 -12.18
C ASN A 2 -27.11 22.61 -13.21
N LYS A 3 -25.78 22.70 -13.06
CA LYS A 3 -24.77 22.02 -13.91
C LYS A 3 -25.10 20.55 -14.21
N LYS A 4 -25.75 19.84 -13.28
CA LYS A 4 -26.19 18.44 -13.47
C LYS A 4 -27.32 18.31 -14.51
N GLU A 5 -28.21 19.27 -14.58
CA GLU A 5 -29.29 19.34 -15.58
C GLU A 5 -28.74 19.71 -16.97
N GLU A 6 -27.79 20.65 -17.04
CA GLU A 6 -27.10 21.00 -18.30
C GLU A 6 -26.33 19.81 -18.87
N SER A 7 -25.61 19.07 -18.02
CA SER A 7 -24.89 17.86 -18.44
C SER A 7 -25.82 16.80 -18.99
N ASN A 8 -26.99 16.60 -18.36
CA ASN A 8 -27.99 15.64 -18.83
C ASN A 8 -28.61 16.05 -20.18
N ILE A 9 -28.88 17.35 -20.39
CA ILE A 9 -29.40 17.85 -21.67
C ILE A 9 -28.36 17.63 -22.79
N ILE A 10 -27.08 17.92 -22.53
CA ILE A 10 -26.01 17.71 -23.52
C ILE A 10 -25.87 16.22 -23.86
N GLU A 11 -25.96 15.35 -22.86
CA GLU A 11 -25.86 13.91 -23.07
C GLU A 11 -27.06 13.36 -23.86
N GLN A 12 -28.26 13.87 -23.60
CA GLN A 12 -29.47 13.55 -24.35
C GLN A 12 -29.37 14.00 -25.81
N LEU A 13 -28.92 15.24 -26.06
CA LEU A 13 -28.71 15.77 -27.41
C LEU A 13 -27.68 14.93 -28.20
N LYS A 14 -26.59 14.50 -27.55
CA LYS A 14 -25.57 13.64 -28.19
C LYS A 14 -26.13 12.27 -28.57
N ARG A 15 -27.00 11.69 -27.74
CA ARG A 15 -27.65 10.40 -28.03
C ARG A 15 -28.66 10.53 -29.17
N GLU A 16 -29.50 11.56 -29.15
CA GLU A 16 -30.50 11.82 -30.20
C GLU A 16 -29.88 12.14 -31.57
N HIS A 17 -28.78 12.88 -31.61
CA HIS A 17 -28.14 13.31 -32.87
C HIS A 17 -27.01 12.38 -33.38
N SER A 18 -26.76 11.26 -32.72
CA SER A 18 -25.73 10.27 -33.11
C SER A 18 -25.97 9.58 -34.45
N LYS A 19 -27.12 9.83 -35.11
CA LYS A 19 -27.51 9.27 -36.41
C LYS A 19 -27.70 10.32 -37.51
N ILE A 20 -27.06 11.50 -37.41
CA ILE A 20 -27.04 12.44 -38.54
C ILE A 20 -25.90 12.05 -39.48
N THR A 21 -26.21 11.36 -40.57
CA THR A 21 -25.29 11.17 -41.68
C THR A 21 -25.15 12.51 -42.44
N PRO A 22 -23.92 12.96 -42.77
CA PRO A 22 -23.75 14.19 -43.53
C PRO A 22 -24.46 14.12 -44.87
N ARG A 23 -25.02 15.24 -45.35
CA ARG A 23 -25.63 15.31 -46.69
C ARG A 23 -24.59 14.94 -47.75
N ASP A 24 -24.95 14.11 -48.72
CA ASP A 24 -24.02 13.62 -49.74
C ASP A 24 -23.28 14.75 -50.48
N GLN A 25 -23.91 15.92 -50.64
CA GLN A 25 -23.28 17.09 -51.24
C GLN A 25 -22.05 17.56 -50.44
N PHE A 26 -22.14 17.58 -49.11
CA PHE A 26 -21.03 17.97 -48.26
C PHE A 26 -19.88 16.96 -48.34
N VAL A 27 -20.19 15.66 -48.40
CA VAL A 27 -19.19 14.60 -48.56
C VAL A 27 -18.44 14.77 -49.87
N ARG A 28 -19.15 15.00 -50.97
CA ARG A 28 -18.56 15.22 -52.30
C ARG A 28 -17.68 16.47 -52.37
N GLU A 29 -18.15 17.60 -51.82
CA GLU A 29 -17.37 18.84 -51.77
C GLU A 29 -16.09 18.69 -50.93
N LEU A 30 -16.14 17.94 -49.84
CA LEU A 30 -14.99 17.65 -48.99
C LEU A 30 -13.97 16.77 -49.72
N GLU A 31 -14.41 15.69 -50.37
CA GLU A 31 -13.53 14.80 -51.14
C GLU A 31 -12.81 15.54 -52.27
N GLU A 32 -13.52 16.35 -53.06
CA GLU A 32 -12.91 17.15 -54.13
C GLU A 32 -11.86 18.13 -53.56
N THR A 33 -12.17 18.76 -52.43
CA THR A 33 -11.26 19.69 -51.77
C THR A 33 -9.99 18.99 -51.30
N LEU A 34 -10.11 17.80 -50.71
CA LEU A 34 -8.96 17.01 -50.25
C LEU A 34 -8.11 16.52 -51.43
N VAL A 35 -8.72 15.95 -52.47
CA VAL A 35 -8.01 15.49 -53.67
C VAL A 35 -7.25 16.64 -54.34
N LYS A 36 -7.85 17.83 -54.42
CA LYS A 36 -7.19 19.02 -54.99
C LYS A 36 -6.02 19.49 -54.12
N ARG A 37 -6.13 19.38 -52.79
CA ARG A 37 -5.08 19.79 -51.85
C ARG A 37 -3.90 18.81 -51.84
N PHE A 38 -4.17 17.51 -51.98
CA PHE A 38 -3.14 16.47 -52.00
C PHE A 38 -2.49 16.28 -53.38
N SER A 39 -3.23 16.43 -54.48
CA SER A 39 -2.65 16.36 -55.84
C SER A 39 -1.72 17.54 -56.17
N LYS A 40 -1.88 18.69 -55.49
CA LYS A 40 -1.03 19.87 -55.70
C LYS A 40 0.31 19.82 -54.96
N ARG A 41 0.54 18.81 -54.11
CA ARG A 41 1.77 18.67 -53.34
C ARG A 41 2.59 17.48 -53.85
N ASN A 42 3.33 17.72 -54.92
CA ASN A 42 4.78 17.45 -55.06
C ASN A 42 5.15 17.10 -56.52
N LYS A 43 5.54 18.11 -57.31
CA LYS A 43 6.36 17.92 -58.52
C LYS A 43 7.72 18.53 -58.21
N ASN A 44 8.63 17.72 -57.68
CA ASN A 44 10.06 17.66 -58.04
C ASN A 44 10.71 16.48 -57.28
N LYS A 45 11.44 15.65 -58.03
CA LYS A 45 12.01 14.37 -57.65
C LYS A 45 13.33 14.54 -56.88
N LEU A 46 13.56 13.75 -55.81
CA LEU A 46 14.77 12.92 -55.64
C LEU A 46 14.60 11.91 -54.47
N SER A 47 15.21 10.74 -54.63
CA SER A 47 15.06 9.43 -53.95
C SER A 47 15.09 9.34 -52.40
N LEU A 48 14.10 8.64 -51.83
CA LEU A 48 14.12 7.86 -50.57
C LEU A 48 14.82 6.49 -50.81
N PRO A 49 15.01 5.56 -49.84
CA PRO A 49 15.12 5.62 -48.37
C PRO A 49 16.14 4.59 -47.78
N ALA A 50 16.97 4.97 -46.80
CA ALA A 50 17.66 3.95 -45.96
C ALA A 50 17.90 4.44 -44.52
N PHE A 51 18.13 5.73 -44.32
CA PHE A 51 18.45 6.27 -42.99
C PHE A 51 17.24 6.47 -42.06
N ALA A 52 16.05 6.71 -42.61
CA ALA A 52 14.86 7.01 -41.80
C ALA A 52 14.28 5.80 -41.06
N LEU A 53 14.41 4.59 -41.64
CA LEU A 53 13.92 3.35 -41.02
C LEU A 53 14.78 2.93 -39.82
N ILE A 54 16.09 3.13 -39.87
CA ILE A 54 17.01 2.76 -38.77
C ILE A 54 16.83 3.72 -37.58
N PHE A 55 16.61 5.02 -37.85
CA PHE A 55 16.42 6.00 -36.77
C PHE A 55 15.09 5.81 -36.04
N SER A 56 14.01 5.40 -36.73
CA SER A 56 12.73 5.12 -36.08
C SER A 56 12.78 3.87 -35.21
N THR A 57 13.50 2.83 -35.63
CA THR A 57 13.68 1.62 -34.80
C THR A 57 14.57 1.87 -33.59
N LEU A 58 15.60 2.71 -33.71
CA LEU A 58 16.46 3.07 -32.58
C LEU A 58 15.73 3.94 -31.56
N ILE A 59 14.94 4.93 -32.03
CA ILE A 59 14.09 5.72 -31.15
C ILE A 59 13.02 4.84 -30.51
N PHE A 60 12.37 3.93 -31.25
CA PHE A 60 11.38 3.01 -30.68
C PHE A 60 12.00 2.05 -29.67
N SER A 61 13.19 1.50 -29.94
CA SER A 61 13.92 0.65 -29.00
C SER A 61 14.37 1.44 -27.76
N MET A 62 14.84 2.67 -27.93
CA MET A 62 15.22 3.56 -26.81
C MET A 62 13.99 3.98 -26.00
N LEU A 63 12.84 4.17 -26.66
CA LEU A 63 11.57 4.50 -26.02
C LEU A 63 11.01 3.29 -25.26
N VAL A 64 11.08 2.08 -25.82
CA VAL A 64 10.65 0.82 -25.17
C VAL A 64 11.57 0.46 -24.00
N PHE A 65 12.89 0.61 -24.14
CA PHE A 65 13.83 0.42 -23.02
C PHE A 65 13.68 1.51 -21.94
N ASN A 66 13.38 2.76 -22.28
CA ASN A 66 13.07 3.80 -21.29
C ASN A 66 11.65 3.68 -20.71
N LEU A 67 10.68 3.08 -21.40
CA LEU A 67 9.35 2.78 -20.84
C LEU A 67 9.42 1.68 -19.78
N GLY A 68 10.38 0.76 -19.89
CA GLY A 68 10.69 -0.22 -18.85
C GLY A 68 11.27 0.43 -17.58
N SER A 69 12.02 1.52 -17.72
CA SER A 69 12.64 2.25 -16.60
C SER A 69 11.72 3.28 -15.95
N LEU A 70 10.73 3.83 -16.68
CA LEU A 70 9.72 4.74 -16.11
C LEU A 70 8.63 4.02 -15.30
N ASN A 71 8.61 2.69 -15.31
CA ASN A 71 7.65 1.87 -14.58
C ASN A 71 8.12 1.47 -13.17
N GLU A 72 9.29 1.91 -12.72
CA GLU A 72 9.76 1.74 -11.32
C GLU A 72 9.36 2.92 -10.40
N GLY A 73 8.90 4.04 -10.96
CA GLY A 73 8.65 5.27 -10.19
C GLY A 73 7.19 5.57 -9.80
N THR A 74 6.21 4.85 -10.34
CA THR A 74 4.77 5.13 -10.11
C THR A 74 3.89 3.88 -9.95
N SER A 75 4.48 2.69 -10.03
CA SER A 75 3.80 1.40 -9.84
C SER A 75 3.75 0.94 -8.37
N ALA A 76 4.42 1.63 -7.46
CA ALA A 76 4.54 1.24 -6.05
C ALA A 76 3.30 1.52 -5.17
N LEU A 77 2.25 2.16 -5.70
CA LEU A 77 1.03 2.54 -4.95
C LEU A 77 -0.29 2.01 -5.55
N ASN A 78 -0.22 1.11 -6.54
CA ASN A 78 -1.38 0.40 -7.10
C ASN A 78 -1.02 -1.08 -7.34
N SER A 79 -0.54 -1.77 -6.31
CA SER A 79 -0.57 -3.23 -6.33
C SER A 79 -1.76 -3.70 -5.51
N ASP A 80 -2.70 -4.42 -6.13
CA ASP A 80 -3.70 -5.23 -5.39
C ASP A 80 -3.02 -6.22 -4.41
N ASN A 81 -1.71 -6.44 -4.61
CA ASN A 81 -0.87 -7.29 -3.78
C ASN A 81 -0.52 -6.63 -2.43
N PRO A 82 -0.55 -7.41 -1.34
CA PRO A 82 -0.26 -6.93 0.01
C PRO A 82 1.21 -6.52 0.15
N GLN A 83 1.43 -5.39 0.81
CA GLN A 83 2.76 -4.83 1.11
C GLN A 83 3.11 -4.95 2.60
N VAL A 84 2.10 -5.05 3.48
CA VAL A 84 2.28 -5.16 4.93
C VAL A 84 1.64 -6.44 5.44
N TYR A 85 2.31 -7.13 6.34
CA TYR A 85 1.77 -8.24 7.11
C TYR A 85 1.81 -7.88 8.59
N ILE A 86 0.66 -7.95 9.28
CA ILE A 86 0.53 -7.69 10.72
C ILE A 86 0.07 -8.99 11.37
N TYR A 87 0.74 -9.38 12.44
CA TYR A 87 0.37 -10.54 13.25
C TYR A 87 0.71 -10.27 14.72
N HIS A 88 0.29 -11.22 15.57
CA HIS A 88 0.46 -11.13 17.01
C HIS A 88 0.87 -12.48 17.55
N THR A 89 2.16 -12.68 17.86
CA THR A 89 2.62 -13.94 18.45
C THR A 89 1.86 -14.26 19.75
N HIS A 90 1.54 -13.22 20.53
CA HIS A 90 0.74 -13.35 21.76
C HIS A 90 -0.60 -12.63 21.59
N ASN A 91 -1.48 -13.18 20.75
CA ASN A 91 -2.73 -12.56 20.31
C ASN A 91 -3.72 -12.17 21.43
N THR A 92 -3.67 -12.84 22.58
CA THR A 92 -4.57 -12.55 23.72
C THR A 92 -4.02 -11.52 24.70
N GLU A 93 -2.83 -10.97 24.48
CA GLU A 93 -2.29 -9.91 25.34
C GLU A 93 -3.24 -8.72 25.43
N SER A 94 -3.56 -8.28 26.65
CA SER A 94 -4.55 -7.24 26.92
C SER A 94 -3.99 -6.15 27.85
N PHE A 95 -4.81 -5.16 28.19
CA PHE A 95 -4.43 -3.94 28.90
C PHE A 95 -5.09 -3.89 30.28
N LEU A 96 -4.32 -3.48 31.29
CA LEU A 96 -4.81 -3.42 32.69
C LEU A 96 -6.08 -2.58 32.89
N PRO A 97 -6.27 -1.41 32.25
CA PRO A 97 -7.48 -0.62 32.43
C PRO A 97 -8.79 -1.34 32.06
N ASP A 98 -8.69 -2.37 31.23
CA ASP A 98 -9.84 -3.12 30.72
C ASP A 98 -10.08 -4.42 31.52
N LEU A 99 -9.24 -4.72 32.52
CA LEU A 99 -9.24 -5.98 33.26
C LEU A 99 -9.30 -5.79 34.78
N ASN A 100 -9.85 -6.80 35.46
CA ASN A 100 -9.84 -6.88 36.93
C ASN A 100 -8.54 -7.52 37.47
N VAL A 101 -7.39 -7.12 36.94
CA VAL A 101 -6.06 -7.58 37.40
C VAL A 101 -5.11 -6.39 37.52
N ASP A 102 -4.21 -6.44 38.50
CA ASP A 102 -3.22 -5.36 38.74
C ASP A 102 -1.80 -5.73 38.29
N ASP A 103 -1.58 -7.00 37.92
CA ASP A 103 -0.29 -7.48 37.41
C ASP A 103 -0.32 -7.55 35.88
N GLY A 104 0.51 -6.72 35.24
CA GLY A 104 0.67 -6.71 33.79
C GLY A 104 0.95 -8.09 33.21
N ARG A 105 1.63 -8.98 33.93
CA ARG A 105 1.96 -10.34 33.43
C ARG A 105 0.74 -11.26 33.33
N LEU A 106 -0.39 -10.87 33.89
CA LEU A 106 -1.65 -11.62 33.87
C LEU A 106 -2.71 -10.98 32.98
N ALA A 107 -2.39 -9.86 32.32
CA ALA A 107 -3.32 -9.13 31.46
C ALA A 107 -3.49 -9.84 30.11
N PHE A 108 -4.46 -10.76 30.04
CA PHE A 108 -4.87 -11.46 28.84
C PHE A 108 -6.39 -11.50 28.74
N ASP A 109 -6.91 -11.38 27.52
CA ASP A 109 -8.34 -11.42 27.22
C ASP A 109 -8.59 -11.97 25.81
N GLU A 110 -9.68 -12.69 25.61
CA GLU A 110 -10.03 -13.29 24.31
C GLU A 110 -10.69 -12.28 23.36
N GLU A 111 -11.33 -11.23 23.89
CA GLU A 111 -12.10 -10.25 23.13
C GLU A 111 -11.43 -8.87 23.08
N ILE A 112 -10.94 -8.37 24.21
CA ILE A 112 -10.33 -7.04 24.35
C ILE A 112 -8.80 -7.21 24.43
N ASN A 113 -8.14 -7.37 23.29
CA ASN A 113 -6.71 -7.67 23.25
C ASN A 113 -5.97 -6.91 22.14
N ILE A 114 -4.66 -7.16 22.05
CA ILE A 114 -3.71 -6.49 21.16
C ILE A 114 -4.09 -6.61 19.67
N THR A 115 -4.85 -7.64 19.28
CA THR A 115 -5.30 -7.81 17.90
C THR A 115 -6.22 -6.67 17.45
N LEU A 116 -6.92 -6.00 18.37
CA LEU A 116 -7.71 -4.80 18.07
C LEU A 116 -6.83 -3.63 17.60
N VAL A 117 -5.62 -3.51 18.16
CA VAL A 117 -4.63 -2.51 17.73
C VAL A 117 -4.10 -2.84 16.34
N GLY A 118 -3.78 -4.12 16.09
CA GLY A 118 -3.37 -4.61 14.76
C GLY A 118 -4.45 -4.37 13.70
N GLN A 119 -5.70 -4.67 14.03
CA GLN A 119 -6.85 -4.43 13.15
C GLN A 119 -7.03 -2.94 12.87
N HIS A 120 -6.91 -2.08 13.88
CA HIS A 120 -7.00 -0.64 13.68
C HIS A 120 -5.89 -0.13 12.75
N LEU A 121 -4.64 -0.55 12.97
CA LEU A 121 -3.50 -0.19 12.11
C LEU A 121 -3.72 -0.66 10.67
N SER A 122 -4.15 -1.91 10.49
CA SER A 122 -4.48 -2.47 9.17
C SER A 122 -5.53 -1.61 8.45
N ASN A 123 -6.62 -1.25 9.13
CA ASN A 123 -7.65 -0.37 8.57
C ASN A 123 -7.11 1.02 8.19
N GLN A 124 -6.20 1.60 8.99
CA GLN A 124 -5.58 2.89 8.67
C GLN A 124 -4.65 2.81 7.46
N LEU A 125 -3.93 1.70 7.29
CA LEU A 125 -3.07 1.44 6.13
C LEU A 125 -3.89 1.24 4.86
N GLU A 126 -4.94 0.42 4.93
CA GLU A 126 -5.87 0.20 3.82
C GLU A 126 -6.58 1.49 3.38
N GLY A 127 -6.99 2.33 4.33
CA GLY A 127 -7.53 3.67 4.05
C GLY A 127 -6.55 4.62 3.35
N LYS A 128 -5.25 4.29 3.35
CA LYS A 128 -4.18 4.99 2.62
C LYS A 128 -3.76 4.25 1.35
N ASN A 129 -4.52 3.24 0.92
CA ASN A 129 -4.23 2.35 -0.21
C ASN A 129 -2.95 1.52 -0.03
N ILE A 130 -2.56 1.22 1.22
CA ILE A 130 -1.48 0.29 1.53
C ILE A 130 -2.12 -1.06 1.85
N ARG A 131 -2.05 -1.98 0.89
CA ARG A 131 -2.64 -3.32 1.02
C ARG A 131 -1.96 -4.08 2.16
N THR A 132 -2.75 -4.59 3.08
CA THR A 132 -2.30 -5.16 4.35
C THR A 132 -2.99 -6.48 4.62
N ILE A 133 -2.22 -7.51 4.99
CA ILE A 133 -2.75 -8.74 5.58
C ILE A 133 -2.69 -8.57 7.10
N HIS A 134 -3.82 -8.80 7.77
CA HIS A 134 -3.89 -8.95 9.22
C HIS A 134 -4.15 -10.43 9.55
N ASP A 135 -3.14 -11.12 10.06
CA ASP A 135 -3.24 -12.52 10.48
C ASP A 135 -3.88 -12.60 11.87
N ASN A 136 -5.13 -13.06 11.89
CA ASN A 136 -5.92 -13.26 13.10
C ASN A 136 -5.79 -14.68 13.68
N THR A 137 -4.72 -15.41 13.35
CA THR A 137 -4.49 -16.75 13.90
C THR A 137 -4.38 -16.69 15.43
N ASP A 138 -5.18 -17.49 16.12
CA ASP A 138 -5.12 -17.63 17.57
C ASP A 138 -4.01 -18.61 17.98
N PHE A 139 -2.78 -18.08 18.11
CA PHE A 139 -1.63 -18.88 18.51
C PHE A 139 -1.76 -19.42 19.93
N VAL A 140 -2.42 -18.70 20.85
CA VAL A 140 -2.65 -19.16 22.22
C VAL A 140 -3.57 -20.40 22.24
N ALA A 141 -4.67 -20.39 21.49
CA ALA A 141 -5.52 -21.58 21.37
C ALA A 141 -4.80 -22.75 20.69
N LEU A 142 -3.94 -22.48 19.70
CA LEU A 142 -3.12 -23.51 19.05
C LEU A 142 -2.13 -24.14 20.02
N LEU A 143 -1.47 -23.34 20.87
CA LEU A 143 -0.57 -23.83 21.91
C LEU A 143 -1.31 -24.75 22.89
N GLN A 144 -2.48 -24.32 23.37
CA GLN A 144 -3.30 -25.12 24.29
C GLN A 144 -3.70 -26.46 23.66
N LYS A 145 -4.16 -26.43 22.40
CA LYS A 145 -4.56 -27.64 21.66
C LYS A 145 -3.40 -28.62 21.46
N GLN A 146 -2.18 -28.10 21.33
CA GLN A 146 -0.97 -28.89 21.10
C GLN A 146 -0.18 -29.20 22.39
N ASN A 147 -0.68 -28.75 23.55
CA ASN A 147 -0.02 -28.86 24.85
C ASN A 147 1.43 -28.30 24.84
N LEU A 148 1.58 -27.11 24.26
CA LEU A 148 2.84 -26.39 24.11
C LEU A 148 2.96 -25.23 25.11
N GLU A 149 4.20 -24.85 25.40
CA GLU A 149 4.52 -23.73 26.29
C GLU A 149 4.29 -22.37 25.61
N PHE A 150 3.95 -21.34 26.39
CA PHE A 150 3.67 -19.98 25.88
C PHE A 150 4.77 -19.42 24.97
N ARG A 151 6.04 -19.68 25.30
CA ARG A 151 7.20 -19.25 24.49
C ARG A 151 7.25 -19.88 23.09
N GLN A 152 6.59 -21.02 22.88
CA GLN A 152 6.55 -21.71 21.60
C GLN A 152 5.58 -21.04 20.62
N ALA A 153 4.83 -20.01 21.05
CA ALA A 153 4.03 -19.19 20.16
C ALA A 153 4.89 -18.60 19.03
N TYR A 154 6.14 -18.19 19.31
CA TYR A 154 7.08 -17.67 18.31
C TYR A 154 7.42 -18.71 17.23
N GLU A 155 7.51 -19.99 17.60
CA GLU A 155 7.78 -21.07 16.64
C GLU A 155 6.57 -21.30 15.73
N LEU A 156 5.35 -21.23 16.29
CA LEU A 156 4.11 -21.35 15.52
C LEU A 156 3.87 -20.15 14.61
N SER A 157 4.04 -18.93 15.11
CA SER A 157 3.82 -17.70 14.34
C SER A 157 4.82 -17.55 13.21
N LYS A 158 6.07 -17.96 13.44
CA LYS A 158 7.10 -18.03 12.40
C LYS A 158 6.65 -18.84 11.17
N ILE A 159 5.98 -19.97 11.36
CA ILE A 159 5.49 -20.80 10.24
C ILE A 159 4.50 -20.03 9.37
N ASN A 160 3.62 -19.23 9.97
CA ASN A 160 2.67 -18.41 9.23
C ASN A 160 3.38 -17.26 8.49
N VAL A 161 4.35 -16.61 9.14
CA VAL A 161 5.15 -15.56 8.52
C VAL A 161 5.93 -16.09 7.32
N GLU A 162 6.59 -17.25 7.43
CA GLU A 162 7.31 -17.88 6.32
C GLU A 162 6.37 -18.17 5.14
N ARG A 163 5.19 -18.74 5.40
CA ARG A 163 4.17 -18.97 4.36
C ARG A 163 3.69 -17.67 3.71
N ALA A 164 3.52 -16.61 4.49
CA ALA A 164 3.09 -15.32 3.97
C ALA A 164 4.15 -14.71 3.05
N LEU A 165 5.42 -14.79 3.44
CA LEU A 165 6.55 -14.33 2.62
C LEU A 165 6.68 -15.15 1.34
N GLU A 166 6.51 -16.47 1.39
CA GLU A 166 6.51 -17.35 0.22
C GLU A 166 5.33 -17.09 -0.74
N ALA A 167 4.15 -16.78 -0.19
CA ALA A 167 2.95 -16.53 -0.99
C ALA A 167 2.90 -15.12 -1.59
N HIS A 168 3.64 -14.17 -1.01
CA HIS A 168 3.55 -12.75 -1.32
C HIS A 168 4.92 -12.07 -1.39
N ASP A 169 5.62 -12.22 -2.52
CA ASP A 169 6.88 -11.51 -2.83
C ASP A 169 6.76 -9.98 -2.79
N SER A 170 5.53 -9.46 -2.78
CA SER A 170 5.21 -8.03 -2.65
C SER A 170 5.36 -7.49 -1.23
N LEU A 171 5.38 -8.36 -0.21
CA LEU A 171 5.53 -7.93 1.19
C LEU A 171 6.84 -7.18 1.38
N LYS A 172 6.74 -6.00 2.00
CA LYS A 172 7.85 -5.10 2.34
C LYS A 172 8.04 -4.95 3.84
N MET A 173 6.97 -5.18 4.61
CA MET A 173 6.97 -5.01 6.05
C MET A 173 6.21 -6.15 6.72
N VAL A 174 6.77 -6.65 7.82
CA VAL A 174 6.16 -7.64 8.70
C VAL A 174 6.21 -7.10 10.12
N PHE A 175 5.07 -6.98 10.79
CA PHE A 175 4.96 -6.45 12.14
C PHE A 175 4.38 -7.50 13.08
N ASP A 176 5.15 -7.86 14.12
CA ASP A 176 4.66 -8.54 15.31
C ASP A 176 4.32 -7.49 16.36
N ILE A 177 3.03 -7.33 16.67
CA ILE A 177 2.58 -6.26 17.58
C ILE A 177 2.22 -6.86 18.93
N HIS A 178 2.89 -6.34 19.95
CA HIS A 178 2.71 -6.73 21.36
C HIS A 178 2.34 -5.51 22.21
N ARG A 179 1.77 -5.78 23.39
CA ARG A 179 1.70 -4.78 24.46
C ARG A 179 2.84 -4.98 25.45
N ASP A 180 3.34 -3.88 25.99
CA ASP A 180 4.34 -3.94 27.06
C ASP A 180 3.67 -4.34 28.39
N SER A 181 4.30 -5.22 29.16
CA SER A 181 3.81 -5.67 30.47
C SER A 181 4.32 -4.83 31.65
N THR A 182 5.13 -3.81 31.39
CA THR A 182 5.65 -2.89 32.40
C THR A 182 4.63 -1.83 32.81
N SER A 183 4.90 -1.14 33.93
CA SER A 183 4.02 -0.13 34.51
C SER A 183 3.70 1.03 33.55
N SER A 184 2.47 1.54 33.62
CA SER A 184 2.01 2.74 32.88
C SER A 184 2.94 3.93 33.03
N ILE A 185 3.59 4.09 34.20
CA ILE A 185 4.55 5.17 34.47
C ILE A 185 5.63 5.29 33.38
N VAL A 186 6.05 4.17 32.79
CA VAL A 186 7.08 4.16 31.72
C VAL A 186 6.49 3.89 30.34
N THR A 187 5.30 3.30 30.25
CA THR A 187 4.65 2.91 28.99
C THR A 187 3.61 3.91 28.49
N THR A 188 3.26 4.96 29.24
CA THR A 188 2.33 6.00 28.79
C THR A 188 2.98 7.40 28.75
N THR A 189 2.38 8.29 27.96
CA THR A 189 2.71 9.72 27.89
C THR A 189 1.43 10.53 27.68
N THR A 190 1.52 11.85 27.78
CA THR A 190 0.40 12.76 27.50
C THR A 190 0.65 13.52 26.22
N ILE A 191 -0.19 13.32 25.22
CA ILE A 191 -0.18 14.07 23.96
C ILE A 191 -1.52 14.80 23.83
N ASN A 192 -1.50 16.12 23.61
CA ASN A 192 -2.72 16.94 23.46
C ASN A 192 -3.76 16.73 24.59
N ASN A 193 -3.29 16.66 25.84
CA ASN A 193 -4.09 16.39 27.05
C ASN A 193 -4.79 15.02 27.08
N GLN A 194 -4.34 14.07 26.27
CA GLN A 194 -4.79 12.68 26.29
C GLN A 194 -3.63 11.77 26.69
N GLU A 195 -3.88 10.88 27.64
CA GLU A 195 -2.93 9.82 27.97
C GLU A 195 -2.96 8.77 26.85
N VAL A 196 -1.78 8.44 26.33
CA VAL A 196 -1.58 7.50 25.22
C VAL A 196 -0.43 6.55 25.53
N ALA A 197 -0.49 5.34 24.97
CA ALA A 197 0.62 4.40 25.06
C ALA A 197 1.82 4.89 24.24
N LYS A 198 3.01 4.73 24.80
CA LYS A 198 4.28 4.93 24.08
C LYS A 198 4.57 3.73 23.19
N LEU A 199 5.28 3.98 22.10
CA LEU A 199 5.71 2.96 21.14
C LEU A 199 7.18 2.60 21.36
N LEU A 200 7.48 1.30 21.38
CA LEU A 200 8.85 0.77 21.42
C LEU A 200 9.07 -0.13 20.21
N PHE A 201 10.18 0.04 19.51
CA PHE A 201 10.57 -0.83 18.41
C PHE A 201 11.62 -1.82 18.89
N VAL A 202 11.37 -3.12 18.66
CA VAL A 202 12.30 -4.20 19.00
C VAL A 202 12.91 -4.74 17.71
N VAL A 203 14.19 -4.49 17.50
CA VAL A 203 14.93 -4.97 16.33
C VAL A 203 15.96 -6.02 16.76
N SER A 204 15.78 -7.25 16.29
CA SER A 204 16.77 -8.30 16.52
C SER A 204 18.06 -7.99 15.75
N ARG A 205 19.20 -8.01 16.43
CA ARG A 205 20.52 -7.86 15.79
C ARG A 205 21.08 -9.18 15.25
N ASN A 206 20.36 -10.27 15.43
CA ASN A 206 20.81 -11.62 15.08
C ASN A 206 20.30 -12.06 13.70
N HIS A 207 20.49 -11.22 12.67
CA HIS A 207 20.26 -11.57 11.27
C HIS A 207 21.01 -10.62 10.33
N ASP A 208 21.42 -11.10 9.15
CA ASP A 208 22.28 -10.36 8.22
C ASP A 208 21.65 -9.05 7.69
N GLY A 209 20.32 -8.94 7.73
CA GLY A 209 19.56 -7.75 7.31
C GLY A 209 19.21 -6.76 8.44
N PHE A 210 19.79 -6.91 9.65
CA PHE A 210 19.32 -6.13 10.81
C PHE A 210 19.52 -4.62 10.66
N GLU A 211 20.54 -4.19 9.92
CA GLU A 211 20.81 -2.77 9.70
C GLU A 211 19.68 -2.07 8.94
N GLU A 212 19.01 -2.77 8.02
CA GLU A 212 17.88 -2.22 7.26
C GLU A 212 16.65 -2.06 8.16
N ASN A 213 16.37 -3.07 8.99
CA ASN A 213 15.30 -3.00 9.99
C ASN A 213 15.56 -1.91 11.03
N LEU A 214 16.83 -1.74 11.45
CA LEU A 214 17.21 -0.70 12.39
C LEU A 214 17.00 0.70 11.79
N LYS A 215 17.49 0.94 10.56
CA LYS A 215 17.28 2.22 9.86
C LYS A 215 15.80 2.54 9.68
N PHE A 216 14.99 1.51 9.38
CA PHE A 216 13.55 1.69 9.25
C PHE A 216 12.89 2.05 10.58
N ALA A 217 13.24 1.36 11.67
CA ALA A 217 12.74 1.69 13.00
C ALA A 217 13.17 3.09 13.46
N GLU A 218 14.43 3.47 13.25
CA GLU A 218 14.97 4.81 13.55
C GLU A 218 14.23 5.91 12.76
N LEU A 219 13.90 5.64 11.49
CA LEU A 219 13.11 6.56 10.67
C LEU A 219 11.72 6.79 11.26
N ILE A 220 11.02 5.73 11.68
CA ILE A 220 9.68 5.85 12.29
C ILE A 220 9.79 6.59 13.63
N HIS A 221 10.74 6.19 14.48
CA HIS A 221 11.00 6.84 15.76
C HIS A 221 11.19 8.34 15.60
N LYS A 222 12.08 8.75 14.69
CA LYS A 222 12.34 10.17 14.41
C LYS A 222 11.07 10.90 13.96
N GLN A 223 10.28 10.32 13.06
CA GLN A 223 9.03 10.95 12.60
C GLN A 223 7.98 11.06 13.72
N LEU A 224 7.91 10.06 14.61
CA LEU A 224 7.03 10.09 15.77
C LEU A 224 7.45 11.20 16.74
N GLU A 225 8.74 11.31 17.06
CA GLU A 225 9.24 12.33 17.98
C GLU A 225 9.16 13.74 17.40
N GLU A 226 9.36 13.92 16.09
CA GLU A 226 9.17 15.22 15.42
C GLU A 226 7.72 15.70 15.49
N LYS A 227 6.75 14.78 15.39
CA LYS A 227 5.32 15.12 15.32
C LYS A 227 4.63 15.09 16.69
N TYR A 228 5.05 14.18 17.56
CA TYR A 228 4.51 13.89 18.88
C TYR A 228 5.64 13.59 19.86
N PRO A 229 6.36 14.62 20.35
CA PRO A 229 7.49 14.43 21.26
C PRO A 229 7.12 13.58 22.49
N GLY A 230 7.93 12.58 22.80
CA GLY A 230 7.78 11.65 23.91
C GLY A 230 6.85 10.45 23.65
N LEU A 231 6.37 10.28 22.42
CA LEU A 231 5.50 9.15 22.04
C LEU A 231 6.31 7.88 21.76
N SER A 232 7.50 7.99 21.19
CA SER A 232 8.39 6.85 20.92
C SER A 232 9.45 6.74 22.00
N ARG A 233 9.70 5.52 22.48
CA ARG A 233 10.80 5.21 23.40
C ARG A 233 12.08 5.01 22.60
N GLU A 234 13.20 5.42 23.18
CA GLU A 234 14.55 5.11 22.69
C GLU A 234 14.82 3.58 22.72
N PHE A 235 15.56 3.06 21.74
CA PHE A 235 15.92 1.63 21.60
C PHE A 235 17.29 1.42 20.93
#